data_AF-A0A1Y4AUB7-F1
#
_entry.id   AF-A0A1Y4AUB7-F1
#
_cell.length_a   1.000
_cell.length_b   1.000
_cell.length_c   1.000
_cell.angle_alpha   90.00
_cell.angle_beta   90.00
_cell.angle_gamma   90.00
#
_symmetry.space_group_name_H-M   'P 1'
#
loop_
_entity.id
_entity.type
_entity.pdbx_description
1 polymer ?
#
loop_
_entity_poly.entity_id
_entity_poly.type
_entity_poly.pdbx_seq_one_letter_code
_entity_poly.pdbx_strand_id
1 'polypeptide(L)' 'MWERYISNENLSSTLKELEEDKLVHREEYPQIPPKVEYSLTERGKSLIPILDGMCEWGDKNRL' A
#
# COMPACT_ATOMS: atom_id res chain seq x y z
N MET A 1 13.39 -3.67 18.16
CA MET A 1 12.90 -2.62 17.25
C MET A 1 12.90 -3.23 15.86
N TRP A 2 11.71 -3.54 15.36
CA TRP A 2 11.52 -4.37 14.18
C TRP A 2 11.71 -3.51 12.93
N GLU A 3 12.87 -3.58 12.30
CA GLU A 3 12.96 -3.35 10.86
C GLU A 3 12.11 -4.46 10.21
N ARG A 4 10.84 -4.20 9.92
CA ARG A 4 9.96 -5.15 9.22
C ARG A 4 10.51 -5.32 7.81
N TYR A 5 11.37 -6.32 7.63
CA TYR A 5 11.77 -6.81 6.33
C TYR A 5 10.50 -7.28 5.60
N ILE A 6 10.11 -6.57 4.54
CA ILE A 6 8.96 -6.97 3.71
C ILE A 6 9.43 -8.17 2.88
N SER A 7 9.10 -9.38 3.33
CA SER A 7 9.25 -10.58 2.51
C SER A 7 8.20 -10.57 1.39
N ASN A 8 8.49 -11.22 0.25
CA ASN A 8 7.54 -11.32 -0.87
C ASN A 8 6.20 -11.97 -0.44
N GLU A 9 6.24 -12.92 0.50
CA GLU A 9 5.03 -13.54 1.05
C GLU A 9 4.17 -12.52 1.81
N ASN A 10 4.80 -11.66 2.64
CA ASN A 10 4.09 -10.61 3.37
C ASN A 10 3.55 -9.51 2.45
N LEU A 11 4.23 -9.21 1.33
CA LEU A 11 3.76 -8.21 0.38
C LEU A 11 2.52 -8.70 -0.38
N SER A 12 2.52 -9.95 -0.83
CA SER A 12 1.37 -10.54 -1.54
C SER A 12 0.13 -10.59 -0.66
N SER A 13 0.27 -11.01 0.61
CA SER A 13 -0.84 -11.00 1.57
C SER A 13 -1.34 -9.59 1.85
N THR A 14 -0.44 -8.63 2.05
CA THR A 14 -0.79 -7.22 2.30
C THR A 14 -1.53 -6.61 1.10
N LEU A 15 -1.07 -6.86 -0.13
CA LEU A 15 -1.74 -6.35 -1.33
C LEU A 15 -3.14 -6.95 -1.49
N LYS A 16 -3.31 -8.23 -1.15
CA LYS A 16 -4.61 -8.89 -1.18
C LYS A 16 -5.58 -8.32 -0.13
N GLU A 17 -5.11 -8.08 1.09
CA GLU A 17 -5.91 -7.41 2.13
C GLU A 17 -6.32 -6.00 1.70
N LEU A 18 -5.41 -5.22 1.13
CA LEU A 18 -5.71 -3.87 0.63
C LEU A 18 -6.66 -3.87 -0.59
N GLU A 19 -6.64 -4.92 -1.41
CA GLU A 19 -7.59 -5.14 -2.49
C GLU A 19 -8.99 -5.48 -1.94
N GLU A 20 -9.07 -6.39 -0.95
CA GLU A 20 -10.31 -6.75 -0.24
C GLU A 20 -10.95 -5.53 0.44
N ASP A 21 -10.13 -4.65 1.02
CA ASP A 21 -10.55 -3.37 1.61
C ASP A 21 -10.88 -2.28 0.58
N LYS A 22 -10.74 -2.56 -0.73
CA LYS A 22 -10.97 -1.60 -1.82
C LYS A 22 -10.07 -0.37 -1.77
N LEU A 23 -8.89 -0.48 -1.19
CA LEU A 23 -7.87 0.58 -1.12
C LEU A 23 -6.91 0.50 -2.31
N VAL A 24 -6.66 -0.71 -2.82
CA VAL A 24 -5.81 -0.99 -3.97
C VAL A 24 -6.62 -1.65 -5.08
N HIS A 25 -6.39 -1.20 -6.31
CA HIS A 25 -6.87 -1.82 -7.55
C HIS A 25 -5.76 -2.69 -8.15
N ARG A 26 -6.11 -3.90 -8.55
CA ARG A 26 -5.23 -4.86 -9.21
C ARG A 26 -5.62 -4.99 -10.67
N GLU A 27 -4.68 -4.70 -11.57
CA GLU A 27 -4.85 -4.80 -13.02
C GLU A 27 -3.97 -5.91 -13.57
N GLU A 28 -4.57 -6.88 -14.27
CA GLU A 28 -3.85 -7.94 -14.98
C GLU A 28 -3.77 -7.62 -16.47
N TYR A 29 -2.55 -7.64 -17.02
CA TYR A 29 -2.34 -7.45 -18.45
C TYR A 29 -2.04 -8.80 -19.11
N PRO A 30 -2.92 -9.28 -20.01
CA PRO A 30 -2.72 -10.53 -20.74
C PRO A 30 -1.67 -10.33 -21.85
N GLN A 31 -0.39 -10.35 -21.46
CA GLN A 31 0.76 -10.27 -22.35
C GLN A 31 1.84 -11.28 -21.96
N ILE A 32 2.86 -11.46 -22.80
CA ILE A 32 4.03 -12.29 -22.49
C ILE A 32 5.25 -11.36 -22.34
N PRO A 33 5.91 -11.32 -21.17
CA PRO A 33 5.60 -12.04 -19.93
C PRO A 33 4.35 -11.47 -19.22
N PRO A 34 3.61 -12.28 -18.44
CA PRO A 34 2.44 -11.81 -17.71
C PRO A 34 2.81 -10.67 -16.77
N LYS A 35 1.99 -9.62 -16.76
CA LYS A 35 2.24 -8.42 -15.96
C LYS A 35 1.02 -8.11 -15.10
N VAL A 36 1.27 -7.81 -13.83
CA VAL A 36 0.26 -7.35 -12.88
C VAL A 36 0.71 -6.00 -12.34
N GLU A 37 -0.19 -5.03 -12.30
CA GLU A 37 0.04 -3.73 -11.67
C GLU A 37 -0.95 -3.51 -10.53
N TYR A 38 -0.47 -2.82 -9.50
CA TYR A 38 -1.28 -2.40 -8.35
C TYR A 38 -1.29 -0.88 -8.31
N SER A 39 -2.46 -0.29 -8.08
CA SER A 39 -2.64 1.16 -7.99
C SER A 39 -3.62 1.52 -6.87
N LEU A 40 -3.52 2.72 -6.29
CA LEU A 40 -4.50 3.15 -5.30
C LEU A 40 -5.85 3.46 -5.96
N THR A 41 -6.93 2.98 -5.34
CA THR A 41 -8.28 3.44 -5.68
C THR A 41 -8.50 4.87 -5.21
N GLU A 42 -9.59 5.52 -5.62
CA GLU A 42 -9.98 6.83 -5.07
C GLU A 42 -10.18 6.78 -3.55
N ARG A 43 -10.71 5.67 -3.02
CA ARG A 43 -10.80 5.44 -1.57
C ARG A 43 -9.40 5.31 -0.95
N GLY A 44 -8.48 4.59 -1.58
CA GLY A 44 -7.08 4.49 -1.13
C GLY A 44 -6.38 5.85 -1.09
N LYS A 45 -6.54 6.66 -2.14
CA LYS A 45 -5.99 8.02 -2.22
C LYS A 45 -6.55 8.93 -1.12
N SER A 46 -7.80 8.74 -0.70
CA SER A 46 -8.39 9.52 0.39
C SER A 46 -7.68 9.36 1.74
N LEU A 47 -6.87 8.30 1.91
CA LEU A 47 -6.05 8.10 3.12
C LEU A 47 -4.74 8.89 3.12
N ILE A 48 -4.26 9.34 1.95
CA ILE A 48 -3.00 10.11 1.83
C ILE A 48 -2.93 11.28 2.82
N PRO A 49 -3.91 12.20 2.90
CA PRO A 49 -3.84 13.32 3.85
C PRO A 49 -3.80 12.88 5.31
N ILE A 50 -4.38 11.72 5.65
CA ILE A 50 -4.34 11.18 7.02
C ILE A 50 -2.93 10.69 7.33
N LEU A 51 -2.32 9.93 6.40
CA LEU A 51 -0.95 9.44 6.53
C LEU A 51 0.05 10.60 6.60
N ASP A 52 -0.14 11.63 5.77
CA ASP A 52 0.67 12.85 5.80
C ASP A 52 0.55 13.53 7.16
N GLY A 53 -0.66 13.67 7.71
CA GLY A 53 -0.87 14.22 9.04
C GLY A 53 -0.21 13.40 10.16
N MET A 54 -0.17 12.07 10.04
CA MET A 54 0.54 11.20 10.97
C MET A 54 2.06 11.42 10.89
N CYS A 55 2.61 11.54 9.68
CA CYS A 55 4.02 11.86 9.46
C CYS A 55 4.38 13.23 10.05
N GLU A 56 3.60 14.26 9.75
CA GLU A 56 3.80 15.61 10.29
C GLU A 56 3.79 15.64 11.81
N TRP A 57 2.86 14.91 12.43
CA TRP A 57 2.82 14.80 13.88
C TRP A 57 4.08 14.12 14.43
N GLY A 58 4.51 13.03 13.78
CA GLY A 58 5.72 12.30 14.15
C GLY A 58 6.97 13.18 14.07
N ASP A 59 7.08 13.99 13.03
CA ASP A 59 8.19 14.93 12.84
C ASP A 59 8.20 16.04 13.90
N LYS A 60 7.02 16.58 14.26
CA LYS A 60 6.86 17.62 15.28
C LYS A 60 7.12 17.12 16.71
N ASN A 61 6.94 15.84 16.97
CA ASN A 61 7.02 15.24 18.32
C ASN A 61 8.19 14.26 18.48
N ARG A 62 9.20 14.37 17.62
CA ARG A 62 10.41 13.56 17.71
C ARG A 62 11.23 14.03 18.93
N LEU A 63 11.20 13.25 20.01
CA LEU A 63 12.02 13.45 21.22
C LEU A 63 13.50 13.18 20.94
#